data_AF-A0A957F6X8-F1
#
_entry.id   AF-A0A957F6X8-F1
#
_cell.length_a   1.000
_cell.length_b   1.000
_cell.length_c   1.000
_cell.angle_alpha   90.00
_cell.angle_beta   90.00
_cell.angle_gamma   90.00
#
_symmetry.space_group_name_H-M   'P 1'
#
loop_
_entity.id
_entity.type
_entity.pdbx_description
1 polymer ?
#
loop_
_entity_poly.entity_id
_entity_poly.type
_entity_poly.pdbx_seq_one_letter_code
_entity_poly.pdbx_strand_id
1 'polypeptide(L)'
;MSLLLALHAALRWPVQLLGVAGVVVALAGWVGKRPYARPPRVLLLAFIAAVDFNLLLGLILLFMLQDGFPAPRLAHGGLMLLAALVAHSSAAWRSSDGTPTPYRNQLLVTLISLLFLIGG
;
A
#
# COMPACT_ATOMS: atom_id res chain seq x y z
N MET A 1 -14.79 -22.05 -3.38
CA MET A 1 -13.74 -21.01 -3.48
C MET A 1 -12.50 -21.54 -2.75
N SER A 2 -11.30 -21.40 -3.34
CA SER A 2 -10.08 -21.83 -2.64
C SER A 2 -9.78 -20.89 -1.46
N LEU A 3 -9.17 -21.43 -0.39
CA LEU A 3 -8.80 -20.67 0.81
C LEU A 3 -7.95 -19.43 0.46
N LEU A 4 -7.02 -19.56 -0.48
CA LEU A 4 -6.15 -18.48 -0.96
C LEU A 4 -6.95 -17.32 -1.55
N LEU A 5 -7.96 -17.61 -2.37
CA LEU A 5 -8.81 -16.58 -2.98
C LEU A 5 -9.64 -15.85 -1.92
N ALA A 6 -10.19 -16.58 -0.96
CA ALA A 6 -10.93 -16.00 0.17
C ALA A 6 -10.02 -15.10 1.03
N LEU A 7 -8.78 -15.54 1.28
CA LEU A 7 -7.80 -14.78 2.06
C LEU A 7 -7.39 -13.49 1.35
N HIS A 8 -7.07 -13.56 0.05
CA HIS A 8 -6.73 -12.38 -0.76
C HIS A 8 -7.90 -11.37 -0.81
N ALA A 9 -9.13 -11.85 -1.02
CA ALA A 9 -10.31 -11.00 -1.00
C ALA A 9 -10.57 -10.35 0.37
N ALA A 10 -10.33 -11.10 1.46
CA ALA A 10 -10.49 -10.59 2.82
C ALA A 10 -9.44 -9.54 3.17
N LEU A 11 -8.16 -9.76 2.80
CA LEU A 11 -7.04 -8.86 3.10
C LEU A 11 -7.12 -7.52 2.39
N ARG A 12 -7.86 -7.44 1.28
CA ARG A 12 -8.12 -6.18 0.60
C ARG A 12 -8.72 -5.12 1.54
N TRP A 13 -9.60 -5.52 2.46
CA TRP A 13 -10.25 -4.60 3.40
C TRP A 13 -9.26 -4.01 4.42
N PRO A 14 -8.48 -4.79 5.19
CA PRO A 14 -7.41 -4.27 6.05
C PRO A 14 -6.43 -3.36 5.31
N VAL A 15 -6.00 -3.72 4.10
CA VAL A 15 -5.08 -2.90 3.30
C VAL A 15 -5.66 -1.51 3.02
N GLN A 16 -6.92 -1.47 2.58
CA GLN A 16 -7.62 -0.20 2.31
C GLN A 16 -7.83 0.61 3.58
N LEU A 17 -8.21 -0.02 4.70
CA LEU A 17 -8.37 0.65 6.00
C LEU A 17 -7.06 1.27 6.49
N LEU A 18 -5.95 0.54 6.39
CA LEU A 18 -4.61 1.06 6.71
C LEU A 18 -4.21 2.22 5.80
N GLY A 19 -4.54 2.14 4.50
CA GLY A 19 -4.31 3.23 3.55
C GLY A 19 -5.08 4.49 3.91
N VAL A 20 -6.39 4.37 4.17
CA VAL A 20 -7.24 5.49 4.61
C VAL A 20 -6.74 6.08 5.92
N ALA A 21 -6.43 5.25 6.91
CA ALA A 21 -5.87 5.71 8.18
C ALA A 21 -4.53 6.44 7.97
N GLY A 22 -3.67 5.92 7.10
CA GLY A 22 -2.39 6.54 6.75
C GLY A 22 -2.55 7.92 6.12
N VAL A 23 -3.51 8.07 5.20
CA VAL A 23 -3.87 9.37 4.61
C VAL A 23 -4.36 10.35 5.67
N VAL A 24 -5.29 9.94 6.54
CA VAL A 24 -5.83 10.79 7.62
C VAL A 24 -4.75 11.24 8.59
N VAL A 25 -3.93 10.31 9.08
CA VAL A 25 -2.84 10.61 10.02
C VAL A 25 -1.79 11.51 9.39
N ALA A 26 -1.42 11.25 8.13
CA ALA A 26 -0.44 12.04 7.42
C ALA A 26 -0.93 13.46 7.14
N LEU A 27 -2.19 13.62 6.72
CA LEU A 27 -2.82 14.91 6.50
C LEU A 27 -2.93 15.72 7.81
N ALA A 28 -3.40 15.09 8.89
CA ALA A 28 -3.51 15.73 10.20
C ALA A 28 -2.14 16.13 10.77
N GLY A 29 -1.12 15.29 10.60
CA GLY A 29 0.25 15.57 11.00
C GLY A 29 0.87 16.73 10.21
N TRP A 30 0.60 16.78 8.90
CA TRP A 30 1.09 17.84 8.02
C TRP A 30 0.45 19.20 8.31
N VAL A 31 -0.89 19.27 8.35
CA VAL A 31 -1.65 20.50 8.64
C VAL A 31 -1.37 21.00 10.05
N GLY A 32 -1.32 20.08 11.02
CA GLY A 32 -1.05 20.41 12.42
C GLY A 32 0.42 20.68 12.75
N LYS A 33 1.33 20.63 11.75
CA LYS A 33 2.79 20.77 11.93
C LYS A 33 3.34 19.92 13.08
N ARG A 34 2.76 18.72 13.26
CA ARG A 34 3.10 17.84 14.39
C ARG A 34 4.51 17.27 14.19
N PRO A 35 5.24 16.94 15.26
CA PRO A 35 6.48 16.17 15.13
C PRO A 35 6.17 14.79 14.53
N TYR A 36 7.06 14.29 13.67
CA TYR A 36 6.93 12.95 13.11
C TYR A 36 7.44 11.92 14.11
N ALA A 37 6.51 11.37 14.87
CA ALA A 37 6.78 10.42 15.94
C ALA A 37 6.74 8.96 15.45
N ARG A 38 6.91 8.02 16.38
CA ARG A 38 6.82 6.57 16.08
C ARG A 38 5.47 6.12 15.50
N PRO A 39 4.29 6.57 15.97
CA PRO A 39 3.02 5.98 15.53
C PRO A 39 2.73 6.13 14.02
N PRO A 40 2.88 7.32 13.38
CA PRO A 40 2.70 7.46 11.93
C PRO A 40 3.65 6.57 11.10
N ARG A 41 4.88 6.39 11.60
CA ARG A 41 5.88 5.52 10.97
C ARG A 41 5.47 4.04 11.05
N VAL A 42 4.98 3.59 12.20
CA VAL A 42 4.49 2.21 12.36
C VAL A 42 3.28 1.96 11.46
N LEU A 43 2.37 2.93 11.36
CA LEU A 43 1.22 2.85 10.47
C LEU A 43 1.63 2.72 8.99
N LEU A 44 2.61 3.51 8.53
CA LEU A 44 3.16 3.38 7.17
C LEU A 44 3.78 2.01 6.94
N LEU A 45 4.56 1.49 7.89
CA LEU A 45 5.17 0.15 7.79
C LEU A 45 4.11 -0.95 7.75
N ALA A 46 3.06 -0.84 8.57
CA ALA A 46 1.94 -1.77 8.56
C ALA A 46 1.19 -1.76 7.22
N PHE A 47 0.99 -0.57 6.63
CA PHE A 47 0.40 -0.44 5.30
C PHE A 47 1.26 -1.10 4.22
N ILE A 48 2.57 -0.83 4.17
CA ILE A 48 3.49 -1.45 3.20
C ILE A 48 3.45 -2.97 3.32
N ALA A 49 3.61 -3.50 4.53
CA ALA A 49 3.57 -4.95 4.77
C ALA A 49 2.24 -5.59 4.35
N ALA A 50 1.12 -4.89 4.57
CA ALA A 50 -0.20 -5.37 4.14
C ALA A 50 -0.33 -5.39 2.61
N VAL A 51 0.18 -4.36 1.92
CA VAL A 51 0.22 -4.32 0.44
C VAL A 51 1.06 -5.47 -0.10
N ASP A 52 2.23 -5.72 0.47
CA ASP A 52 3.12 -6.82 0.05
C ASP A 52 2.47 -8.18 0.24
N PHE A 53 1.84 -8.40 1.38
CA PHE A 53 1.16 -9.65 1.66
C PHE A 53 -0.03 -9.87 0.72
N ASN A 54 -0.79 -8.82 0.44
CA ASN A 54 -1.90 -8.89 -0.51
C ASN A 54 -1.41 -9.16 -1.94
N LEU A 55 -0.35 -8.47 -2.38
CA LEU A 55 0.29 -8.68 -3.68
C LEU A 55 0.84 -10.11 -3.80
N LEU A 56 1.52 -10.63 -2.77
CA LEU A 56 2.05 -11.99 -2.76
C LEU A 56 0.95 -13.02 -3.00
N LEU A 57 -0.18 -12.90 -2.31
CA LEU A 57 -1.34 -13.77 -2.52
C LEU A 57 -1.91 -13.62 -3.93
N GLY A 58 -1.98 -12.40 -4.46
CA GLY A 58 -2.42 -12.12 -5.83
C GLY A 58 -1.52 -12.78 -6.87
N LEU A 59 -0.19 -12.74 -6.67
CA LEU A 59 0.78 -13.42 -7.53
C LEU A 59 0.64 -14.94 -7.45
N ILE A 60 0.50 -15.51 -6.24
CA ILE A 60 0.24 -16.95 -6.07
C ILE A 60 -1.02 -17.36 -6.84
N LEU A 61 -2.10 -16.59 -6.74
CA LEU A 61 -3.33 -16.83 -7.49
C LEU A 61 -3.11 -16.72 -9.00
N LEU A 62 -2.36 -15.71 -9.47
CA LEU A 62 -2.08 -15.51 -10.89
C LEU A 62 -1.35 -16.72 -11.51
N PHE A 63 -0.42 -17.34 -10.79
CA PHE A 63 0.31 -18.53 -11.27
C PHE A 63 -0.40 -19.86 -11.02
N MET A 64 -1.29 -19.94 -10.02
CA MET A 64 -2.02 -21.18 -9.69
C MET A 64 -3.31 -21.38 -10.49
N LEU A 65 -3.94 -20.32 -10.98
CA LEU A 65 -5.17 -20.47 -11.77
C LEU A 65 -4.85 -21.03 -13.16
N GLN A 66 -5.54 -22.11 -13.54
CA GLN A 66 -5.28 -22.85 -14.78
C GLN A 66 -5.70 -22.10 -16.06
N ASP A 67 -6.43 -20.99 -15.93
CA ASP A 67 -6.93 -20.21 -17.07
C ASP A 67 -5.87 -19.29 -17.70
N GLY A 68 -4.61 -19.41 -17.27
CA GLY A 68 -3.47 -18.63 -17.77
C GLY A 68 -3.52 -17.16 -17.33
N PHE A 69 -3.08 -16.27 -18.23
CA PHE A 69 -2.89 -14.84 -17.96
C PHE A 69 -3.85 -13.95 -18.78
N PRO A 70 -5.15 -13.98 -18.50
CA PRO A 70 -6.08 -13.11 -19.22
C PRO A 70 -5.80 -11.64 -18.90
N ALA A 71 -5.96 -10.78 -19.92
CA ALA A 71 -5.61 -9.37 -19.83
C ALA A 71 -6.18 -8.63 -18.59
N PRO A 72 -7.44 -8.86 -18.14
CA PRO A 72 -7.95 -8.22 -16.94
C PRO A 72 -7.19 -8.60 -15.66
N ARG A 73 -6.72 -9.84 -15.53
CA ARG A 73 -5.92 -10.27 -14.36
C ARG A 73 -4.52 -9.68 -14.38
N LEU A 74 -3.92 -9.58 -15.57
CA LEU A 74 -2.63 -8.93 -15.75
C LEU A 74 -2.72 -7.43 -15.43
N ALA A 75 -3.78 -6.76 -15.87
CA ALA A 75 -4.03 -5.36 -15.54
C ALA A 75 -4.21 -5.16 -14.02
N HIS A 76 -5.03 -5.99 -13.37
CA HIS A 76 -5.21 -5.99 -11.92
C HIS A 76 -3.88 -6.20 -11.17
N GLY A 77 -3.12 -7.25 -11.53
CA GLY A 77 -1.82 -7.53 -10.93
C GLY A 77 -0.79 -6.41 -11.19
N GLY A 78 -0.84 -5.79 -12.36
CA GLY A 78 -0.02 -4.62 -12.72
C GLY A 78 -0.30 -3.43 -11.79
N LEU A 79 -1.56 -3.12 -11.52
CA LEU A 79 -1.94 -2.06 -10.58
C LEU A 79 -1.48 -2.37 -9.14
N MET A 80 -1.58 -3.62 -8.70
CA MET A 80 -1.04 -4.07 -7.41
C MET A 80 0.49 -3.87 -7.32
N LEU A 81 1.22 -4.19 -8.40
CA LEU A 81 2.67 -3.97 -8.46
C LEU A 81 3.02 -2.48 -8.38
N LEU A 82 2.31 -1.63 -9.13
CA LEU A 82 2.50 -0.18 -9.04
C LEU A 82 2.22 0.35 -7.63
N ALA A 83 1.16 -0.15 -6.98
CA ALA A 83 0.86 0.20 -5.60
C ALA A 83 2.02 -0.14 -4.64
N ALA A 84 2.59 -1.34 -4.76
CA ALA A 84 3.70 -1.80 -3.93
C ALA A 84 5.00 -1.01 -4.18
N LEU A 85 5.31 -0.72 -5.44
CA LEU A 85 6.47 0.10 -5.83
C LEU A 85 6.37 1.51 -5.25
N VAL A 86 5.20 2.14 -5.35
CA VAL A 86 4.97 3.46 -4.77
C VAL A 86 5.05 3.42 -3.25
N ALA A 87 4.50 2.40 -2.60
CA ALA A 87 4.56 2.26 -1.15
C ALA A 87 6.02 2.17 -0.64
N HIS A 88 6.87 1.44 -1.37
CA HIS A 88 8.30 1.30 -1.10
C HIS A 88 9.15 2.52 -1.44
N SER A 89 8.69 3.39 -2.34
CA SER A 89 9.41 4.64 -2.68
C SER A 89 9.61 5.55 -1.46
N SER A 90 8.80 5.37 -0.41
CA SER A 90 9.00 6.01 0.90
C SER A 90 10.37 5.72 1.53
N ALA A 91 10.97 4.56 1.25
CA ALA A 91 12.31 4.20 1.70
C ALA A 91 13.42 4.96 0.97
N ALA A 92 13.21 5.28 -0.31
CA ALA A 92 14.17 6.04 -1.13
C ALA A 92 14.27 7.52 -0.72
N TRP A 93 13.22 8.06 -0.09
CA TRP A 93 13.15 9.48 0.32
C TRP A 93 13.54 9.72 1.78
N ARG A 94 14.29 8.78 2.37
CA ARG A 94 14.85 8.94 3.71
C ARG A 94 16.01 9.96 3.65
N SER A 95 15.69 11.25 3.68
CA SER A 95 16.70 12.32 3.75
C SER A 95 17.55 12.17 5.03
N SER A 96 18.86 12.26 4.86
CA SER A 96 19.89 12.32 5.91
C SER A 96 19.94 13.67 6.63
N ASP A 97 19.27 14.70 6.11
CA ASP A 97 19.61 16.10 6.37
C ASP A 97 18.65 16.76 7.38
N GLY A 98 17.81 15.98 8.06
CA GLY A 98 16.98 16.46 9.17
C GLY A 98 15.78 17.35 8.78
N THR A 99 15.56 17.67 7.50
CA THR A 99 14.38 18.44 7.05
C THR A 99 13.09 17.61 7.14
N PRO A 100 12.11 18.00 7.99
CA PRO A 100 10.95 17.17 8.26
C PRO A 100 9.83 17.50 7.28
N THR A 101 9.79 16.85 6.10
CA THR A 101 8.51 16.67 5.38
C THR A 101 8.01 15.20 5.33
N PRO A 102 8.24 14.37 6.37
CA PRO A 102 7.87 12.96 6.33
C PRO A 102 6.36 12.76 6.19
N TYR A 103 5.52 13.67 6.71
CA TYR A 103 4.08 13.60 6.54
C TYR A 103 3.63 13.90 5.10
N ARG A 104 4.26 14.83 4.38
CA ARG A 104 3.93 15.09 2.97
C ARG A 104 4.26 13.87 2.11
N ASN A 105 5.45 13.31 2.32
CA ASN A 105 5.90 12.14 1.57
C ASN A 105 5.04 10.92 1.90
N GLN A 106 4.76 10.66 3.19
CA GLN A 106 3.83 9.61 3.62
C GLN A 106 2.45 9.79 2.99
N LEU A 107 1.90 11.00 3.01
CA LEU A 107 0.60 11.29 2.40
C LEU A 107 0.60 10.95 0.91
N LEU A 108 1.61 11.39 0.17
CA LEU A 108 1.72 11.13 -1.27
C LEU A 108 1.83 9.63 -1.58
N VAL A 109 2.75 8.91 -0.92
CA VAL A 109 2.93 7.48 -1.20
C VAL A 109 1.70 6.67 -0.80
N THR A 110 1.10 6.93 0.37
CA THR A 110 -0.06 6.18 0.82
C THR A 110 -1.28 6.49 -0.04
N LEU A 111 -1.50 7.75 -0.44
CA LEU A 111 -2.61 8.14 -1.30
C LEU A 111 -2.50 7.51 -2.70
N ILE A 112 -1.34 7.64 -3.35
CA ILE A 112 -1.15 7.10 -4.70
C ILE A 112 -1.24 5.57 -4.69
N SER A 113 -0.61 4.89 -3.73
CA SER A 113 -0.76 3.45 -3.57
C SER A 113 -2.22 3.06 -3.34
N LEU A 114 -2.96 3.78 -2.50
CA LEU A 114 -4.37 3.53 -2.24
C LEU A 114 -5.24 3.66 -3.49
N LEU A 115 -4.96 4.65 -4.35
CA LEU A 115 -5.69 4.81 -5.62
C LEU A 115 -5.47 3.61 -6.55
N PHE A 116 -4.24 3.11 -6.66
CA PHE A 116 -3.96 1.89 -7.43
C PHE A 116 -4.64 0.65 -6.82
N LEU A 117 -4.70 0.56 -5.49
CA LEU A 117 -5.37 -0.55 -4.79
C LEU A 117 -6.90 -0.55 -4.96
N ILE A 118 -7.51 0.59 -5.24
CA ILE A 118 -8.95 0.73 -5.49
C ILE A 118 -9.28 0.51 -6.97
N GLY A 119 -8.40 0.96 -7.87
CA GLY A 119 -8.57 0.82 -9.32
C GLY A 119 -8.29 -0.58 -9.85
N GLY A 120 -7.53 -1.39 -9.10
CA GLY A 120 -7.33 -2.82 -9.34
C GLY A 120 -8.46 -3.63 -8.73
#